data_AF-A0A356K1T9-F1
#
_entry.id   AF-A0A356K1T9-F1
#
_cell.length_a   1.000
_cell.length_b   1.000
_cell.length_c   1.000
_cell.angle_alpha   90.00
_cell.angle_beta   90.00
_cell.angle_gamma   90.00
#
_symmetry.space_group_name_H-M   'P 1'
#
loop_
_entity.id
_entity.type
_entity.pdbx_description
1 polymer ?
#
loop_
_entity_poly.entity_id
_entity_poly.type
_entity_poly.pdbx_seq_one_letter_code
_entity_poly.pdbx_strand_id
1 'polypeptide(L)'
;MTNEELKIKLDEFLSKNKLSGITLANLNLIIKISELYLDLKEELADVKFSKVDLENYKRLDLLTKIDLVKKIFKKYNYPISNETIDKILSDGTIDFREYEYDKDYLPSIHEGIVAGCAGIKDDFRFISIPNSGYITDAVIFAHELAHYTVGIPENTTDHMVSESLAIFTEFLMEDELSSMGYNEEMKYVRKLRFKNTLNKSYLIRIMAFINVYFTFGDFEYDSYKKLYGKMTEESYNRELSKIKDYFASEIEDLHPQRSLYYIFGCVYGYYMYDKLKSDKAYINNIYQAFSIPYRTDLQSFSKALGIYKIESDLKEAITSYKTELNNETKTL
;
A
#
# COMPACT_ATOMS: atom_id res chain seq x y z
N MET A 1 13.81 -13.98 26.49
CA MET A 1 14.85 -14.02 25.44
C MET A 1 15.95 -13.03 25.76
N THR A 2 17.21 -13.45 25.71
CA THR A 2 18.41 -12.60 25.84
C THR A 2 18.69 -11.83 24.54
N ASN A 3 19.62 -10.87 24.55
CA ASN A 3 20.01 -10.16 23.32
C ASN A 3 20.71 -11.11 22.33
N GLU A 4 21.51 -12.07 22.81
CA GLU A 4 22.18 -13.06 21.94
C GLU A 4 21.19 -14.03 21.28
N GLU A 5 20.18 -14.49 22.04
CA GLU A 5 19.08 -15.29 21.47
C GLU A 5 18.29 -14.49 20.43
N LEU A 6 18.08 -13.18 20.65
CA LEU A 6 17.41 -12.31 19.70
C LEU A 6 18.20 -12.15 18.40
N LYS A 7 19.54 -12.07 18.45
CA LYS A 7 20.38 -12.02 17.24
C LYS A 7 20.17 -13.25 16.38
N ILE A 8 20.23 -14.44 17.00
CA ILE A 8 20.02 -15.72 16.31
C ILE A 8 18.62 -15.75 15.66
N LYS A 9 17.59 -15.34 16.39
CA LYS A 9 16.21 -15.31 15.89
C LYS A 9 16.01 -14.31 14.75
N LEU A 10 16.70 -13.17 14.79
CA LEU A 10 16.67 -12.18 13.73
C LEU A 10 17.38 -12.70 12.48
N ASP A 11 18.53 -13.36 12.62
CA ASP A 11 19.23 -14.01 11.51
C ASP A 11 18.38 -15.14 10.89
N GLU A 12 17.74 -15.98 11.71
CA GLU A 12 16.77 -17.00 11.28
C GLU A 12 15.63 -16.35 10.48
N PHE A 13 15.03 -15.28 11.01
CA PHE A 13 13.96 -14.53 10.36
C PHE A 13 14.40 -13.97 9.00
N LEU A 14 15.59 -13.38 8.90
CA LEU A 14 16.10 -12.81 7.66
C LEU A 14 16.34 -13.90 6.61
N SER A 15 16.88 -15.04 7.04
CA SER A 15 17.11 -16.20 6.18
C SER A 15 15.81 -16.82 5.65
N LYS A 16 14.78 -16.90 6.51
CA LYS A 16 13.48 -17.51 6.19
C LYS A 16 12.64 -16.63 5.28
N ASN A 17 12.53 -15.33 5.59
CA ASN A 17 11.55 -14.44 4.99
C ASN A 17 12.04 -13.68 3.76
N LYS A 18 13.31 -13.87 3.37
CA LYS A 18 13.92 -13.30 2.14
C LYS A 18 13.53 -11.84 1.91
N LEU A 19 13.65 -10.99 2.93
CA LEU A 19 13.47 -9.54 2.75
C LEU A 19 14.34 -9.12 1.56
N SER A 20 13.73 -8.45 0.58
CA SER A 20 14.47 -8.12 -0.64
C SER A 20 15.71 -7.30 -0.28
N GLY A 21 16.82 -7.52 -0.99
CA GLY A 21 18.03 -6.71 -0.81
C GLY A 21 17.76 -5.21 -0.94
N ILE A 22 16.72 -4.83 -1.70
CA ILE A 22 16.23 -3.46 -1.82
C ILE A 22 15.57 -2.96 -0.52
N THR A 23 14.68 -3.74 0.08
CA THR A 23 14.05 -3.39 1.37
C THR A 23 15.13 -3.17 2.42
N LEU A 24 16.12 -4.06 2.49
CA LEU A 24 17.24 -3.97 3.43
C LEU A 24 18.13 -2.75 3.16
N ALA A 25 18.49 -2.49 1.91
CA ALA A 25 19.28 -1.33 1.52
C ALA A 25 18.58 0.02 1.78
N ASN A 26 17.25 0.00 1.93
CA ASN A 26 16.42 1.20 2.08
C ASN A 26 15.66 1.25 3.42
N LEU A 27 16.08 0.49 4.44
CA LEU A 27 15.40 0.44 5.75
C LEU A 27 15.19 1.84 6.36
N ASN A 28 16.21 2.69 6.33
CA ASN A 28 16.11 4.07 6.84
C ASN A 28 15.00 4.86 6.13
N LEU A 29 14.87 4.73 4.81
CA LEU A 29 13.83 5.38 4.04
C LEU A 29 12.44 4.86 4.41
N ILE A 30 12.29 3.53 4.43
CA ILE A 30 11.03 2.86 4.74
C ILE A 30 10.54 3.24 6.14
N ILE A 31 11.44 3.29 7.14
CA ILE A 31 11.11 3.70 8.50
C ILE A 31 10.63 5.14 8.51
N LYS A 32 11.32 6.08 7.85
CA LYS A 32 10.89 7.48 7.77
C LYS A 32 9.51 7.64 7.14
N ILE A 33 9.25 6.96 6.03
CA ILE A 33 7.93 6.95 5.37
C ILE A 33 6.87 6.43 6.34
N SER A 34 7.19 5.36 7.06
CA SER A 34 6.24 4.74 7.98
C SER A 34 6.01 5.59 9.23
N GLU A 35 7.01 6.33 9.72
CA GLU A 35 6.85 7.34 10.77
C GLU A 35 5.88 8.44 10.33
N LEU A 36 6.02 8.95 9.10
CA LEU A 36 5.05 9.92 8.54
C LEU A 36 3.65 9.32 8.49
N TYR A 37 3.53 8.06 8.07
CA TYR A 37 2.24 7.38 8.00
C TYR A 37 1.54 7.26 9.36
N LEU A 38 2.29 7.12 10.45
CA LEU A 38 1.75 7.09 11.82
C LEU A 38 1.10 8.41 12.25
N ASP A 39 1.41 9.53 11.59
CA ASP A 39 0.78 10.83 11.89
C ASP A 39 -0.73 10.86 11.59
N LEU A 40 -1.24 9.87 10.83
CA LEU A 40 -2.65 9.67 10.51
C LEU A 40 -3.41 8.83 11.56
N LYS A 41 -2.71 8.33 12.59
CA LYS A 41 -3.27 7.32 13.51
C LYS A 41 -4.51 7.79 14.24
N GLU A 42 -4.56 9.05 14.66
CA GLU A 42 -5.66 9.61 15.43
C GLU A 42 -6.93 9.73 14.57
N GLU A 43 -6.81 10.28 13.37
CA GLU A 43 -7.91 10.44 12.41
C GLU A 43 -8.50 9.10 11.95
N LEU A 44 -7.68 8.06 11.93
CA LEU A 44 -8.10 6.71 11.50
C LEU A 44 -8.54 5.83 12.67
N ALA A 45 -8.50 6.30 13.93
CA ALA A 45 -8.73 5.46 15.10
C ALA A 45 -10.13 4.80 15.08
N ASP A 46 -11.17 5.56 14.72
CA ASP A 46 -12.58 5.17 14.81
C ASP A 46 -13.20 4.62 13.52
N VAL A 47 -12.40 4.50 12.47
CA VAL A 47 -12.82 3.86 11.20
C VAL A 47 -13.00 2.37 11.47
N LYS A 48 -14.25 1.88 11.41
CA LYS A 48 -14.62 0.49 11.65
C LYS A 48 -15.51 -0.03 10.54
N PHE A 49 -15.31 -1.31 10.22
CA PHE A 49 -16.07 -1.97 9.18
C PHE A 49 -17.56 -2.15 9.50
N SER A 50 -17.88 -2.44 10.78
CA SER A 50 -19.22 -2.74 11.27
C SER A 50 -20.24 -1.59 11.19
N LYS A 51 -19.90 -0.46 10.58
CA LYS A 51 -20.78 0.72 10.41
C LYS A 51 -21.44 0.77 9.02
N VAL A 52 -21.06 -0.09 8.08
CA VAL A 52 -21.62 -0.10 6.73
C VAL A 52 -22.64 -1.22 6.59
N ASP A 53 -23.84 -0.84 6.16
CA ASP A 53 -24.89 -1.77 5.74
C ASP A 53 -24.56 -2.30 4.34
N LEU A 54 -23.99 -3.50 4.30
CA LEU A 54 -23.49 -4.12 3.08
C LEU A 54 -24.58 -4.75 2.22
N GLU A 55 -25.71 -5.09 2.84
CA GLU A 55 -26.88 -5.59 2.11
C GLU A 55 -27.42 -4.48 1.20
N ASN A 56 -27.39 -3.24 1.69
CA ASN A 56 -27.85 -2.05 0.96
C ASN A 56 -26.74 -1.26 0.25
N TYR A 57 -25.50 -1.73 0.27
CA TYR A 57 -24.40 -1.05 -0.41
C TYR A 57 -24.60 -1.01 -1.92
N LYS A 58 -24.17 0.08 -2.55
CA LYS A 58 -24.44 0.32 -3.96
C LYS A 58 -23.75 -0.75 -4.83
N ARG A 59 -24.53 -1.26 -5.78
CA ARG A 59 -24.10 -2.27 -6.73
C ARG A 59 -23.80 -1.67 -8.09
N LEU A 60 -22.89 -2.29 -8.80
CA LEU A 60 -22.53 -1.97 -10.18
C LEU A 60 -22.38 -3.27 -10.96
N ASP A 61 -22.91 -3.33 -12.18
CA ASP A 61 -22.74 -4.50 -13.04
C ASP A 61 -21.31 -4.56 -13.59
N LEU A 62 -20.91 -5.75 -14.01
CA LEU A 62 -19.54 -6.02 -14.46
C LEU A 62 -19.14 -5.20 -15.70
N LEU A 63 -20.04 -5.05 -16.68
CA LEU A 63 -19.72 -4.33 -17.91
C LEU A 63 -19.51 -2.84 -17.64
N THR A 64 -20.36 -2.24 -16.80
CA THR A 64 -20.17 -0.85 -16.38
C THR A 64 -18.84 -0.66 -15.62
N LYS A 65 -18.44 -1.60 -14.76
CA LYS A 65 -17.11 -1.55 -14.09
C LYS A 65 -15.98 -1.52 -15.11
N ILE A 66 -16.03 -2.42 -16.11
CA ILE A 66 -15.02 -2.50 -17.17
C ILE A 66 -14.93 -1.18 -17.95
N ASP A 67 -16.08 -0.61 -18.32
CA ASP A 67 -16.12 0.65 -19.06
C ASP A 67 -15.57 1.83 -18.24
N LEU A 68 -15.84 1.88 -16.94
CA LEU A 68 -15.27 2.91 -16.07
C LEU A 68 -13.76 2.80 -15.95
N VAL A 69 -13.23 1.58 -15.77
CA VAL A 69 -11.77 1.38 -15.70
C VAL A 69 -11.11 1.78 -17.01
N LYS A 70 -11.64 1.35 -18.17
CA LYS A 70 -11.16 1.80 -19.49
C LYS A 70 -11.21 3.32 -19.65
N LYS A 71 -12.31 3.95 -19.19
CA LYS A 71 -12.47 5.41 -19.24
C LYS A 71 -11.38 6.12 -18.46
N ILE A 72 -11.05 5.68 -17.25
CA ILE A 72 -9.99 6.28 -16.43
C ILE A 72 -8.62 6.07 -17.08
N PHE A 73 -8.32 4.85 -17.50
CA PHE A 73 -7.02 4.53 -18.11
C PHE A 73 -6.79 5.36 -19.37
N LYS A 74 -7.82 5.55 -20.19
CA LYS A 74 -7.80 6.46 -21.33
C LYS A 74 -7.68 7.93 -20.91
N LYS A 75 -8.47 8.39 -19.94
CA LYS A 75 -8.50 9.80 -19.46
C LYS A 75 -7.14 10.28 -18.96
N TYR A 76 -6.39 9.40 -18.29
CA TYR A 76 -5.07 9.72 -17.73
C TYR A 76 -3.90 9.26 -18.61
N ASN A 77 -4.15 8.70 -19.80
CA ASN A 77 -3.14 8.22 -20.75
C ASN A 77 -2.23 7.12 -20.18
N TYR A 78 -2.81 6.13 -19.49
CA TYR A 78 -2.06 4.95 -19.07
C TYR A 78 -1.40 4.25 -20.28
N PRO A 79 -0.23 3.62 -20.11
CA PRO A 79 0.50 2.95 -21.19
C PRO A 79 -0.13 1.59 -21.57
N ILE A 80 -1.45 1.55 -21.73
CA ILE A 80 -2.24 0.40 -22.17
C ILE A 80 -3.45 0.91 -22.94
N SER A 81 -3.72 0.32 -24.10
CA SER A 81 -4.85 0.70 -24.94
C SER A 81 -6.11 -0.07 -24.59
N ASN A 82 -7.29 0.44 -24.96
CA ASN A 82 -8.54 -0.29 -24.78
C ASN A 82 -8.54 -1.62 -25.55
N GLU A 83 -7.94 -1.68 -26.73
CA GLU A 83 -7.82 -2.91 -27.51
C GLU A 83 -6.97 -3.95 -26.77
N THR A 84 -5.93 -3.50 -26.05
CA THR A 84 -5.12 -4.38 -25.21
C THR A 84 -5.93 -4.88 -24.02
N ILE A 85 -6.71 -4.02 -23.37
CA ILE A 85 -7.63 -4.40 -22.29
C ILE A 85 -8.65 -5.43 -22.78
N ASP A 86 -9.25 -5.22 -23.95
CA ASP A 86 -10.20 -6.15 -24.57
C ASP A 86 -9.57 -7.50 -24.87
N LYS A 87 -8.32 -7.51 -25.33
CA LYS A 87 -7.57 -8.74 -25.54
C LYS A 87 -7.39 -9.53 -24.24
N ILE A 88 -6.91 -8.89 -23.17
CA ILE A 88 -6.66 -9.57 -21.88
C ILE A 88 -7.94 -9.98 -21.14
N LEU A 89 -9.07 -9.33 -21.43
CA LEU A 89 -10.39 -9.78 -21.00
C LEU A 89 -10.81 -11.06 -21.73
N SER A 90 -10.53 -11.16 -23.04
CA SER A 90 -10.98 -12.26 -23.88
C SER A 90 -10.09 -13.51 -23.86
N ASP A 91 -8.80 -13.36 -23.52
CA ASP A 91 -7.84 -14.47 -23.47
C ASP A 91 -7.72 -15.13 -22.09
N GLY A 92 -8.49 -14.67 -21.11
CA GLY A 92 -8.51 -15.23 -19.75
C GLY A 92 -7.38 -14.72 -18.84
N THR A 93 -6.60 -13.72 -19.27
CA THR A 93 -5.63 -13.04 -18.40
C THR A 93 -6.31 -12.39 -17.19
N ILE A 94 -7.52 -11.87 -17.38
CA ILE A 94 -8.37 -11.33 -16.30
C ILE A 94 -9.40 -12.38 -15.88
N ASP A 95 -9.29 -12.84 -14.64
CA ASP A 95 -10.24 -13.72 -13.98
C ASP A 95 -11.14 -12.92 -13.03
N PHE A 96 -12.45 -13.01 -13.28
CA PHE A 96 -13.48 -12.39 -12.44
C PHE A 96 -14.04 -13.44 -11.50
N ARG A 97 -13.56 -13.43 -10.26
CA ARG A 97 -13.99 -14.42 -9.26
C ARG A 97 -15.42 -14.13 -8.81
N GLU A 98 -16.30 -15.07 -9.09
CA GLU A 98 -17.63 -15.13 -8.49
C GLU A 98 -17.51 -15.62 -7.05
N TYR A 99 -18.22 -14.97 -6.13
CA TYR A 99 -18.27 -15.37 -4.73
C TYR A 99 -19.67 -15.90 -4.40
N GLU A 100 -19.74 -17.07 -3.77
CA GLU A 100 -20.98 -17.54 -3.15
C GLU A 100 -21.22 -16.74 -1.85
N TYR A 101 -22.33 -15.98 -1.83
CA TYR A 101 -22.68 -14.98 -0.80
C TYR A 101 -22.61 -15.49 0.66
N ASP A 102 -22.84 -16.78 0.92
CA ASP A 102 -22.94 -17.32 2.29
C ASP A 102 -21.67 -18.01 2.80
N LYS A 103 -20.71 -18.38 1.94
CA LYS A 103 -19.56 -19.23 2.32
C LYS A 103 -18.21 -18.52 2.25
N ASP A 104 -17.93 -17.84 1.15
CA ASP A 104 -16.61 -17.21 0.92
C ASP A 104 -16.64 -15.69 1.15
N TYR A 105 -17.87 -15.14 1.19
CA TYR A 105 -18.13 -13.72 1.03
C TYR A 105 -18.20 -12.98 2.37
N LEU A 106 -18.94 -13.49 3.37
CA LEU A 106 -19.10 -12.85 4.68
C LEU A 106 -17.76 -12.59 5.41
N PRO A 107 -16.80 -13.55 5.51
CA PRO A 107 -15.50 -13.32 6.14
C PRO A 107 -14.64 -12.28 5.42
N SER A 108 -14.59 -12.33 4.09
CA SER A 108 -13.80 -11.42 3.25
C SER A 108 -14.38 -10.01 3.23
N ILE A 109 -15.70 -9.90 3.31
CA ILE A 109 -16.40 -8.63 3.46
C ILE A 109 -16.18 -8.06 4.85
N HIS A 110 -16.06 -8.84 5.94
CA HIS A 110 -15.78 -8.27 7.27
C HIS A 110 -14.51 -7.39 7.34
N GLU A 111 -13.60 -7.48 6.35
CA GLU A 111 -12.45 -6.60 6.16
C GLU A 111 -12.70 -5.39 5.23
N GLY A 112 -13.81 -5.43 4.49
CA GLY A 112 -14.47 -4.34 3.77
C GLY A 112 -14.04 -4.01 2.36
N ILE A 113 -13.04 -4.71 1.86
CA ILE A 113 -12.62 -4.67 0.46
C ILE A 113 -12.31 -6.11 0.08
N VAL A 114 -13.04 -6.66 -0.91
CA VAL A 114 -12.68 -7.97 -1.44
C VAL A 114 -11.36 -7.82 -2.21
N ALA A 115 -10.32 -8.49 -1.74
CA ALA A 115 -8.97 -8.31 -2.28
C ALA A 115 -8.87 -8.82 -3.72
N GLY A 116 -8.13 -8.11 -4.57
CA GLY A 116 -7.65 -8.61 -5.86
C GLY A 116 -6.21 -9.15 -5.77
N CYS A 117 -5.71 -9.66 -6.88
CA CYS A 117 -4.29 -9.85 -7.08
C CYS A 117 -3.91 -9.80 -8.57
N ALA A 118 -2.72 -9.30 -8.86
CA ALA A 118 -2.08 -9.41 -10.17
C ALA A 118 -0.64 -9.89 -10.01
N GLY A 119 -0.13 -10.61 -11.01
CA GLY A 119 1.22 -11.16 -10.96
C GLY A 119 1.64 -11.87 -12.24
N ILE A 120 2.76 -12.59 -12.16
CA ILE A 120 3.27 -13.46 -13.22
C ILE A 120 3.38 -14.87 -12.65
N LYS A 121 2.72 -15.82 -13.31
CA LYS A 121 2.76 -17.25 -12.99
C LYS A 121 3.09 -18.03 -14.25
N ASP A 122 4.11 -18.89 -14.18
CA ASP A 122 4.57 -19.71 -15.30
C ASP A 122 4.85 -18.89 -16.58
N ASP A 123 5.49 -17.72 -16.43
CA ASP A 123 5.74 -16.71 -17.49
C ASP A 123 4.49 -16.02 -18.08
N PHE A 124 3.29 -16.30 -17.57
CA PHE A 124 2.05 -15.64 -17.95
C PHE A 124 1.62 -14.61 -16.92
N ARG A 125 1.20 -13.43 -17.38
CA ARG A 125 0.56 -12.44 -16.52
C ARG A 125 -0.85 -12.88 -16.19
N PHE A 126 -1.29 -12.56 -14.97
CA PHE A 126 -2.68 -12.74 -14.57
C PHE A 126 -3.16 -11.55 -13.75
N ILE A 127 -4.46 -11.34 -13.77
CA ILE A 127 -5.21 -10.44 -12.91
C ILE A 127 -6.40 -11.24 -12.38
N SER A 128 -6.59 -11.29 -11.07
CA SER A 128 -7.75 -11.88 -10.43
C SER A 128 -8.45 -10.83 -9.60
N ILE A 129 -9.70 -10.55 -9.94
CA ILE A 129 -10.47 -9.47 -9.33
C ILE A 129 -11.82 -9.96 -8.85
N PRO A 130 -12.38 -9.34 -7.81
CA PRO A 130 -13.70 -9.71 -7.35
C PRO A 130 -14.80 -9.33 -8.34
N ASN A 131 -15.76 -10.22 -8.52
CA ASN A 131 -17.05 -9.92 -9.13
C ASN A 131 -18.16 -10.09 -8.10
N SER A 132 -18.03 -9.29 -7.05
CA SER A 132 -18.89 -9.21 -5.88
C SER A 132 -20.24 -8.54 -6.21
N GLY A 133 -20.23 -7.66 -7.21
CA GLY A 133 -21.36 -6.80 -7.54
C GLY A 133 -21.32 -5.45 -6.81
N TYR A 134 -20.43 -5.24 -5.84
CA TYR A 134 -20.25 -3.94 -5.21
C TYR A 134 -19.53 -2.96 -6.11
N ILE A 135 -19.77 -1.68 -5.86
CA ILE A 135 -19.11 -0.60 -6.60
C ILE A 135 -17.59 -0.54 -6.36
N THR A 136 -17.13 -1.03 -5.21
CA THR A 136 -15.70 -1.11 -4.84
C THR A 136 -14.91 -2.07 -5.72
N ASP A 137 -15.55 -3.04 -6.37
CA ASP A 137 -14.88 -3.91 -7.34
C ASP A 137 -14.23 -3.11 -8.48
N ALA A 138 -14.79 -1.96 -8.86
CA ALA A 138 -14.19 -1.11 -9.88
C ALA A 138 -12.86 -0.50 -9.40
N VAL A 139 -12.77 -0.13 -8.12
CA VAL A 139 -11.54 0.39 -7.48
C VAL A 139 -10.47 -0.70 -7.48
N ILE A 140 -10.84 -1.92 -7.11
CA ILE A 140 -9.91 -3.06 -7.09
C ILE A 140 -9.51 -3.47 -8.50
N PHE A 141 -10.42 -3.43 -9.47
CA PHE A 141 -10.04 -3.68 -10.86
C PHE A 141 -9.04 -2.64 -11.36
N ALA A 142 -9.25 -1.36 -11.07
CA ALA A 142 -8.30 -0.31 -11.46
C ALA A 142 -6.92 -0.52 -10.80
N HIS A 143 -6.89 -0.90 -9.52
CA HIS A 143 -5.68 -1.23 -8.77
C HIS A 143 -4.88 -2.37 -9.43
N GLU A 144 -5.52 -3.52 -9.68
CA GLU A 144 -4.83 -4.69 -10.24
C GLU A 144 -4.41 -4.47 -11.70
N LEU A 145 -5.23 -3.75 -12.49
CA LEU A 145 -4.86 -3.40 -13.86
C LEU A 145 -3.66 -2.43 -13.90
N ALA A 146 -3.52 -1.55 -12.90
CA ALA A 146 -2.36 -0.68 -12.80
C ALA A 146 -1.07 -1.50 -12.56
N HIS A 147 -1.09 -2.51 -11.70
CA HIS A 147 0.02 -3.46 -11.55
C HIS A 147 0.39 -4.11 -12.89
N TYR A 148 -0.61 -4.55 -13.65
CA TYR A 148 -0.39 -5.16 -14.96
C TYR A 148 0.34 -4.23 -15.95
N THR A 149 0.10 -2.92 -15.92
CA THR A 149 0.78 -1.96 -16.81
C THR A 149 2.28 -1.84 -16.53
N VAL A 150 2.71 -2.04 -15.27
CA VAL A 150 4.13 -1.98 -14.89
C VAL A 150 4.85 -3.28 -15.28
N GLY A 151 4.13 -4.40 -15.29
CA GLY A 151 4.58 -5.70 -15.78
C GLY A 151 5.51 -6.43 -14.82
N ILE A 152 4.99 -6.81 -13.66
CA ILE A 152 5.82 -7.08 -12.48
C ILE A 152 5.89 -8.57 -12.14
N PRO A 153 7.10 -9.14 -11.94
CA PRO A 153 7.28 -10.41 -11.24
C PRO A 153 7.33 -10.21 -9.71
N GLU A 154 6.71 -11.13 -8.96
CA GLU A 154 6.43 -11.14 -7.49
C GLU A 154 7.58 -10.73 -6.53
N ASN A 155 8.80 -10.56 -7.02
CA ASN A 155 10.03 -10.68 -6.23
C ASN A 155 10.92 -9.41 -6.23
N THR A 156 10.43 -8.23 -6.63
CA THR A 156 11.30 -7.10 -7.02
C THR A 156 10.89 -5.74 -6.44
N THR A 157 11.79 -4.73 -6.48
CA THR A 157 11.52 -3.29 -6.19
C THR A 157 10.23 -2.82 -6.88
N ASP A 158 9.96 -3.39 -8.05
CA ASP A 158 8.80 -3.12 -8.87
C ASP A 158 7.49 -3.42 -8.12
N HIS A 159 7.45 -4.37 -7.17
CA HIS A 159 6.25 -4.57 -6.33
C HIS A 159 5.94 -3.35 -5.48
N MET A 160 6.92 -2.86 -4.70
CA MET A 160 6.72 -1.69 -3.85
C MET A 160 6.37 -0.44 -4.66
N VAL A 161 7.11 -0.22 -5.75
CA VAL A 161 6.86 0.89 -6.66
C VAL A 161 5.46 0.75 -7.28
N SER A 162 5.08 -0.44 -7.74
CA SER A 162 3.78 -0.64 -8.35
C SER A 162 2.59 -0.45 -7.42
N GLU A 163 2.72 -0.82 -6.13
CA GLU A 163 1.68 -0.56 -5.14
C GLU A 163 1.38 0.95 -5.03
N SER A 164 2.38 1.80 -5.24
CA SER A 164 2.15 3.25 -5.31
C SER A 164 1.36 3.68 -6.54
N LEU A 165 1.57 3.06 -7.72
CA LEU A 165 0.74 3.33 -8.90
C LEU A 165 -0.68 2.79 -8.72
N ALA A 166 -0.81 1.59 -8.16
CA ALA A 166 -2.08 0.93 -7.96
C ALA A 166 -2.97 1.74 -7.00
N ILE A 167 -2.42 2.16 -5.85
CA ILE A 167 -3.14 3.03 -4.90
C ILE A 167 -3.38 4.44 -5.47
N PHE A 168 -2.45 4.99 -6.24
CA PHE A 168 -2.73 6.22 -7.00
C PHE A 168 -3.94 6.06 -7.92
N THR A 169 -4.05 4.92 -8.60
CA THR A 169 -5.18 4.60 -9.48
C THR A 169 -6.49 4.45 -8.69
N GLU A 170 -6.43 3.91 -7.47
CA GLU A 170 -7.59 3.87 -6.57
C GLU A 170 -8.16 5.28 -6.35
N PHE A 171 -7.33 6.28 -6.04
CA PHE A 171 -7.79 7.66 -5.85
C PHE A 171 -8.48 8.23 -7.10
N LEU A 172 -7.95 7.95 -8.30
CA LEU A 172 -8.57 8.40 -9.55
C LEU A 172 -9.93 7.74 -9.78
N MET A 173 -10.05 6.45 -9.43
CA MET A 173 -11.32 5.71 -9.51
C MET A 173 -12.33 6.21 -8.49
N GLU A 174 -11.90 6.47 -7.27
CA GLU A 174 -12.72 7.06 -6.21
C GLU A 174 -13.28 8.42 -6.61
N ASP A 175 -12.49 9.29 -7.25
CA ASP A 175 -12.96 10.59 -7.75
C ASP A 175 -14.02 10.42 -8.85
N GLU A 176 -13.80 9.49 -9.78
CA GLU A 176 -14.75 9.21 -10.87
C GLU A 176 -16.07 8.68 -10.31
N LEU A 177 -16.03 7.72 -9.38
CA LEU A 177 -17.21 7.20 -8.69
C LEU A 177 -17.89 8.26 -7.81
N SER A 178 -17.13 9.10 -7.12
CA SER A 178 -17.68 10.21 -6.35
C SER A 178 -18.46 11.18 -7.24
N SER A 179 -17.95 11.47 -8.44
CA SER A 179 -18.64 12.32 -9.42
C SER A 179 -19.94 11.72 -9.96
N MET A 180 -20.11 10.40 -9.84
CA MET A 180 -21.34 9.68 -10.19
C MET A 180 -22.35 9.59 -9.03
N GLY A 181 -22.03 10.18 -7.87
CA GLY A 181 -22.92 10.22 -6.70
C GLY A 181 -22.56 9.25 -5.58
N TYR A 182 -21.40 8.58 -5.64
CA TYR A 182 -20.95 7.59 -4.64
C TYR A 182 -19.91 8.14 -3.65
N ASN A 183 -20.03 9.43 -3.33
CA ASN A 183 -19.02 10.15 -2.57
C ASN A 183 -18.79 9.60 -1.14
N GLU A 184 -19.86 9.22 -0.44
CA GLU A 184 -19.75 8.71 0.93
C GLU A 184 -19.15 7.31 0.95
N GLU A 185 -19.51 6.47 -0.03
CA GLU A 185 -18.91 5.16 -0.25
C GLU A 185 -17.40 5.27 -0.50
N MET A 186 -16.98 6.19 -1.37
CA MET A 186 -15.56 6.34 -1.74
C MET A 186 -14.72 6.96 -0.61
N LYS A 187 -15.23 7.94 0.13
CA LYS A 187 -14.58 8.44 1.36
C LYS A 187 -14.35 7.31 2.36
N TYR A 188 -15.35 6.46 2.55
CA TYR A 188 -15.26 5.34 3.47
C TYR A 188 -14.20 4.32 3.02
N VAL A 189 -14.20 3.92 1.75
CA VAL A 189 -13.24 2.96 1.17
C VAL A 189 -11.81 3.49 1.31
N ARG A 190 -11.59 4.77 1.00
CA ARG A 190 -10.32 5.46 1.17
C ARG A 190 -9.83 5.41 2.62
N LYS A 191 -10.68 5.77 3.59
CA LYS A 191 -10.35 5.69 5.02
C LYS A 191 -10.00 4.27 5.45
N LEU A 192 -10.77 3.29 4.96
CA LEU A 192 -10.57 1.89 5.28
C LEU A 192 -9.23 1.36 4.75
N ARG A 193 -8.85 1.70 3.51
CA ARG A 193 -7.53 1.40 2.93
C ARG A 193 -6.42 1.86 3.86
N PHE A 194 -6.48 3.11 4.31
CA PHE A 194 -5.44 3.67 5.17
C PHE A 194 -5.45 3.05 6.58
N LYS A 195 -6.63 2.77 7.15
CA LYS A 195 -6.78 2.10 8.44
C LYS A 195 -6.21 0.68 8.42
N ASN A 196 -6.54 -0.10 7.39
CA ASN A 196 -6.06 -1.49 7.25
C ASN A 196 -4.54 -1.54 7.12
N THR A 197 -3.95 -0.58 6.40
CA THR A 197 -2.49 -0.42 6.32
C THR A 197 -1.88 0.00 7.67
N LEU A 198 -2.55 0.86 8.45
CA LEU A 198 -2.07 1.32 9.76
C LEU A 198 -1.97 0.18 10.79
N ASN A 199 -2.89 -0.80 10.76
CA ASN A 199 -2.84 -1.96 11.66
C ASN A 199 -1.54 -2.77 11.48
N LYS A 200 -0.84 -2.60 10.37
CA LYS A 200 0.43 -3.27 10.05
C LYS A 200 1.67 -2.46 10.47
N SER A 201 1.49 -1.28 11.06
CA SER A 201 2.58 -0.39 11.50
C SER A 201 3.44 -0.94 12.66
N TYR A 202 3.06 -2.06 13.28
CA TYR A 202 3.92 -2.74 14.25
C TYR A 202 5.28 -3.13 13.66
N LEU A 203 5.34 -3.34 12.35
CA LEU A 203 6.54 -3.68 11.59
C LEU A 203 7.60 -2.58 11.59
N ILE A 204 7.21 -1.33 11.77
CA ILE A 204 8.15 -0.19 11.85
C ILE A 204 9.14 -0.42 13.00
N ARG A 205 8.63 -0.92 14.13
CA ARG A 205 9.45 -1.24 15.30
C ARG A 205 10.42 -2.37 14.98
N ILE A 206 9.95 -3.44 14.37
CA ILE A 206 10.81 -4.57 13.95
C ILE A 206 11.90 -4.09 12.99
N MET A 207 11.55 -3.27 11.98
CA MET A 207 12.51 -2.71 11.02
C MET A 207 13.54 -1.80 11.69
N ALA A 208 13.14 -1.00 12.68
CA ALA A 208 14.05 -0.13 13.42
C ALA A 208 15.10 -0.94 14.20
N PHE A 209 14.69 -2.02 14.89
CA PHE A 209 15.63 -2.88 15.60
C PHE A 209 16.53 -3.70 14.65
N ILE A 210 16.00 -4.16 13.50
CA ILE A 210 16.81 -4.76 12.43
C ILE A 210 17.88 -3.77 11.93
N ASN A 211 17.52 -2.50 11.74
CA ASN A 211 18.46 -1.48 11.28
C ASN A 211 19.55 -1.16 12.31
N VAL A 212 19.22 -1.14 13.61
CA VAL A 212 20.22 -1.04 14.69
C VAL A 212 21.18 -2.22 14.64
N TYR A 213 20.65 -3.44 14.54
CA TYR A 213 21.46 -4.66 14.49
C TYR A 213 22.39 -4.67 13.27
N PHE A 214 21.91 -4.32 12.08
CA PHE A 214 22.77 -4.23 10.89
C PHE A 214 23.84 -3.14 11.00
N THR A 215 23.55 -2.05 11.69
CA THR A 215 24.47 -0.92 11.79
C THR A 215 25.55 -1.14 12.86
N PHE A 216 25.19 -1.75 13.99
CA PHE A 216 26.05 -1.82 15.18
C PHE A 216 26.35 -3.25 15.66
N GLY A 217 25.61 -4.26 15.21
CA GLY A 217 25.76 -5.65 15.67
C GLY A 217 25.20 -5.91 17.08
N ASP A 218 24.39 -4.99 17.61
CA ASP A 218 23.86 -5.04 18.97
C ASP A 218 22.38 -4.60 19.05
N PHE A 219 21.84 -4.63 20.26
CA PHE A 219 20.55 -4.06 20.63
C PHE A 219 20.72 -3.23 21.91
N GLU A 220 21.71 -2.34 21.91
CA GLU A 220 21.96 -1.43 23.03
C GLU A 220 21.21 -0.11 22.85
N TYR A 221 20.78 0.49 23.96
CA TYR A 221 20.06 1.77 23.93
C TYR A 221 20.88 2.88 23.26
N ASP A 222 22.18 2.95 23.54
CA ASP A 222 23.06 3.96 22.93
C ASP A 222 23.17 3.80 21.41
N SER A 223 23.16 2.57 20.90
CA SER A 223 23.16 2.27 19.47
C SER A 223 21.84 2.66 18.82
N TYR A 224 20.70 2.35 19.45
CA TYR A 224 19.38 2.82 18.99
C TYR A 224 19.28 4.34 18.97
N LYS A 225 19.77 4.99 20.03
CA LYS A 225 19.73 6.46 20.19
C LYS A 225 20.51 7.18 19.10
N LYS A 226 21.63 6.61 18.62
CA LYS A 226 22.41 7.18 17.50
C LYS A 226 21.61 7.27 16.19
N LEU A 227 20.67 6.35 15.96
CA LEU A 227 19.85 6.33 14.74
C LEU A 227 18.53 7.07 14.89
N TYR A 228 17.86 6.94 16.03
CA TYR A 228 16.47 7.38 16.19
C TYR A 228 16.24 8.48 17.22
N GLY A 229 17.20 8.77 18.11
CA GLY A 229 17.34 9.96 18.96
C GLY A 229 16.19 10.46 19.85
N LYS A 230 14.95 9.96 19.68
CA LYS A 230 13.71 10.55 20.21
C LYS A 230 13.17 9.81 21.45
N MET A 231 13.65 8.61 21.74
CA MET A 231 13.09 7.71 22.75
C MET A 231 13.94 7.70 24.04
N THR A 232 13.30 7.65 25.21
CA THR A 232 13.99 7.44 26.50
C THR A 232 14.45 5.98 26.66
N GLU A 233 15.43 5.73 27.52
CA GLU A 233 15.93 4.38 27.80
C GLU A 233 14.82 3.44 28.34
N GLU A 234 13.97 3.96 29.23
CA GLU A 234 12.84 3.21 29.76
C GLU A 234 11.85 2.80 28.66
N SER A 235 11.52 3.73 27.76
CA SER A 235 10.65 3.44 26.62
C SER A 235 11.31 2.48 25.64
N TYR A 236 12.61 2.62 25.43
CA TYR A 236 13.41 1.72 24.61
C TYR A 236 13.35 0.29 25.15
N ASN A 237 13.60 0.10 26.44
CA ASN A 237 13.57 -1.21 27.09
C ASN A 237 12.18 -1.87 26.98
N ARG A 238 11.09 -1.08 27.08
CA ARG A 238 9.73 -1.57 26.83
C ARG A 238 9.52 -2.03 25.39
N GLU A 239 9.99 -1.26 24.41
CA GLU A 239 9.85 -1.66 23.00
C GLU A 239 10.74 -2.87 22.66
N LEU A 240 11.98 -2.92 23.16
CA LEU A 240 12.86 -4.08 23.00
C LEU A 240 12.23 -5.35 23.61
N SER A 241 11.54 -5.24 24.75
CA SER A 241 10.80 -6.39 25.30
C SER A 241 9.72 -6.90 24.35
N LYS A 242 8.94 -6.01 23.74
CA LYS A 242 7.91 -6.41 22.75
C LYS A 242 8.52 -7.08 21.52
N ILE A 243 9.68 -6.62 21.08
CA ILE A 243 10.43 -7.26 19.99
C ILE A 243 10.87 -8.66 20.39
N LYS A 244 11.43 -8.82 21.60
CA LYS A 244 11.79 -10.13 22.14
C LYS A 244 10.60 -11.08 22.22
N ASP A 245 9.44 -10.59 22.65
CA ASP A 245 8.21 -11.37 22.72
C ASP A 245 7.75 -11.80 21.32
N TYR A 246 7.81 -10.90 20.34
CA TYR A 246 7.47 -11.20 18.94
C TYR A 246 8.36 -12.30 18.34
N PHE A 247 9.67 -12.27 18.59
CA PHE A 247 10.60 -13.30 18.10
C PHE A 247 10.59 -14.58 18.95
N ALA A 248 10.00 -14.56 20.15
CA ALA A 248 9.85 -15.73 21.00
C ALA A 248 8.66 -16.62 20.56
N SER A 249 7.63 -16.04 19.95
CA SER A 249 6.59 -16.80 19.24
C SER A 249 7.16 -17.47 17.97
N GLU A 250 6.47 -18.49 17.44
CA GLU A 250 6.85 -19.09 16.15
C GLU A 250 7.04 -17.98 15.11
N ILE A 251 8.14 -18.07 14.35
CA ILE A 251 8.43 -17.12 13.27
C ILE A 251 7.39 -17.37 12.18
N GLU A 252 6.25 -16.68 12.26
CA GLU A 252 5.23 -16.67 11.21
C GLU A 252 5.89 -16.29 9.87
N ASP A 253 5.44 -16.89 8.77
CA ASP A 253 5.87 -16.46 7.44
C ASP A 253 5.48 -15.00 7.26
N LEU A 254 6.49 -14.18 7.01
CA LEU A 254 6.29 -12.77 6.98
C LEU A 254 5.74 -12.31 5.61
N HIS A 255 4.43 -12.04 5.61
CA HIS A 255 3.80 -11.06 4.71
C HIS A 255 4.01 -9.54 5.03
N PRO A 256 4.72 -9.02 6.05
CA PRO A 256 5.12 -7.60 6.18
C PRO A 256 5.70 -6.93 4.97
N GLN A 257 6.40 -7.64 4.09
CA GLN A 257 7.03 -6.98 2.97
C GLN A 257 5.91 -6.33 2.13
N ARG A 258 4.80 -7.06 1.95
CA ARG A 258 3.56 -6.54 1.40
C ARG A 258 2.98 -5.39 2.25
N SER A 259 3.00 -5.49 3.57
CA SER A 259 2.56 -4.40 4.46
C SER A 259 3.37 -3.11 4.31
N LEU A 260 4.70 -3.21 4.21
CA LEU A 260 5.61 -2.10 3.98
C LEU A 260 5.37 -1.52 2.57
N TYR A 261 5.05 -2.35 1.59
CA TYR A 261 4.68 -1.91 0.26
C TYR A 261 3.37 -1.14 0.25
N TYR A 262 2.37 -1.57 1.02
CA TYR A 262 1.13 -0.80 1.19
C TYR A 262 1.37 0.54 1.91
N ILE A 263 2.22 0.60 2.94
CA ILE A 263 2.59 1.87 3.58
C ILE A 263 3.26 2.79 2.56
N PHE A 264 4.25 2.28 1.82
CA PHE A 264 4.91 3.02 0.75
C PHE A 264 3.90 3.51 -0.28
N GLY A 265 3.03 2.62 -0.75
CA GLY A 265 2.04 2.90 -1.76
C GLY A 265 0.98 3.91 -1.33
N CYS A 266 0.52 3.88 -0.08
CA CYS A 266 -0.38 4.89 0.46
C CYS A 266 0.28 6.29 0.49
N VAL A 267 1.53 6.39 0.95
CA VAL A 267 2.23 7.68 1.04
C VAL A 267 2.57 8.22 -0.35
N TYR A 268 3.19 7.40 -1.21
CA TYR A 268 3.59 7.81 -2.56
C TYR A 268 2.39 7.97 -3.49
N GLY A 269 1.42 7.08 -3.42
CA GLY A 269 0.20 7.13 -4.21
C GLY A 269 -0.60 8.40 -3.91
N TYR A 270 -0.74 8.76 -2.63
CA TYR A 270 -1.38 10.01 -2.25
C TYR A 270 -0.56 11.23 -2.68
N TYR A 271 0.77 11.20 -2.51
CA TYR A 271 1.62 12.29 -3.00
C TYR A 271 1.44 12.53 -4.51
N MET A 272 1.44 11.47 -5.31
CA MET A 272 1.19 11.55 -6.75
C MET A 272 -0.18 12.14 -7.07
N TYR A 273 -1.22 11.69 -6.35
CA TYR A 273 -2.58 12.21 -6.47
C TYR A 273 -2.66 13.70 -6.10
N ASP A 274 -2.05 14.12 -4.99
CA ASP A 274 -2.05 15.49 -4.50
C ASP A 274 -1.37 16.47 -5.47
N LYS A 275 -0.23 16.06 -6.04
CA LYS A 275 0.43 16.81 -7.10
C LYS A 275 -0.40 16.89 -8.38
N LEU A 276 -1.05 15.80 -8.78
CA LEU A 276 -1.90 15.78 -9.97
C LEU A 276 -3.13 16.69 -9.83
N LYS A 277 -3.74 16.78 -8.65
CA LYS A 277 -4.85 17.72 -8.37
C LYS A 277 -4.43 19.16 -8.69
N SER A 278 -3.18 19.51 -8.40
CA SER A 278 -2.64 20.86 -8.56
C SER A 278 -2.09 21.12 -9.97
N ASP A 279 -1.52 20.10 -10.61
CA ASP A 279 -0.97 20.17 -11.95
C ASP A 279 -1.27 18.89 -12.76
N LYS A 280 -2.16 19.00 -13.75
CA LYS A 280 -2.52 17.87 -14.62
C LYS A 280 -1.34 17.36 -15.46
N ALA A 281 -0.35 18.19 -15.75
CA ALA A 281 0.83 17.79 -16.52
C ALA A 281 1.76 16.86 -15.70
N TYR A 282 1.60 16.83 -14.37
CA TYR A 282 2.38 15.99 -13.47
C TYR A 282 2.23 14.48 -13.74
N ILE A 283 1.18 14.05 -14.45
CA ILE A 283 1.04 12.68 -14.92
C ILE A 283 2.26 12.19 -15.74
N ASN A 284 2.94 13.12 -16.44
CA ASN A 284 4.15 12.79 -17.20
C ASN A 284 5.32 12.41 -16.28
N ASN A 285 5.47 13.10 -15.13
CA ASN A 285 6.46 12.76 -14.11
C ASN A 285 6.18 11.39 -13.49
N ILE A 286 4.90 11.09 -13.25
CA ILE A 286 4.47 9.77 -12.78
C ILE A 286 4.94 8.70 -13.77
N TYR A 287 4.55 8.79 -15.05
CA TYR A 287 4.94 7.78 -16.03
C TYR A 287 6.45 7.71 -16.29
N GLN A 288 7.16 8.84 -16.20
CA GLN A 288 8.63 8.82 -16.22
C GLN A 288 9.19 8.02 -15.05
N ALA A 289 8.69 8.21 -13.83
CA ALA A 289 9.14 7.48 -12.65
C ALA A 289 8.93 5.97 -12.79
N PHE A 290 7.82 5.53 -13.40
CA PHE A 290 7.52 4.11 -13.66
C PHE A 290 8.24 3.52 -14.88
N SER A 291 9.05 4.30 -15.59
CA SER A 291 9.86 3.85 -16.72
C SER A 291 11.27 3.41 -16.29
N ILE A 292 11.94 2.60 -17.11
CA ILE A 292 13.36 2.27 -16.92
C ILE A 292 14.20 3.47 -17.41
N PRO A 293 15.25 3.89 -16.68
CA PRO A 293 15.84 3.21 -15.52
C PRO A 293 15.24 3.62 -14.16
N TYR A 294 14.37 4.62 -14.10
CA TYR A 294 13.93 5.26 -12.86
C TYR A 294 13.30 4.31 -11.84
N ARG A 295 12.42 3.40 -12.29
CA ARG A 295 11.73 2.47 -11.36
C ARG A 295 12.62 1.43 -10.67
N THR A 296 13.83 1.20 -11.20
CA THR A 296 14.73 0.15 -10.70
C THR A 296 15.48 0.53 -9.42
N ASP A 297 15.50 1.83 -9.09
CA ASP A 297 16.17 2.39 -7.91
C ASP A 297 15.24 3.39 -7.21
N LEU A 298 15.01 3.22 -5.91
CA LEU A 298 14.04 4.04 -5.17
C LEU A 298 14.43 5.51 -5.13
N GLN A 299 15.73 5.83 -5.05
CA GLN A 299 16.15 7.22 -5.04
C GLN A 299 15.88 7.89 -6.39
N SER A 300 16.15 7.20 -7.49
CA SER A 300 15.87 7.64 -8.86
C SER A 300 14.37 7.77 -9.11
N PHE A 301 13.58 6.81 -8.62
CA PHE A 301 12.12 6.85 -8.63
C PHE A 301 11.58 8.09 -7.90
N SER A 302 12.00 8.31 -6.65
CA SER A 302 11.61 9.49 -5.86
C SER A 302 11.98 10.80 -6.58
N LYS A 303 13.18 10.89 -7.14
CA LYS A 303 13.63 12.09 -7.88
C LYS A 303 12.81 12.35 -9.14
N ALA A 304 12.40 11.31 -9.87
CA ALA A 304 11.54 11.45 -11.05
C ALA A 304 10.15 11.99 -10.67
N LEU A 305 9.66 11.64 -9.48
CA LEU A 305 8.47 12.24 -8.86
C LEU A 305 8.74 13.64 -8.24
N GLY A 306 9.95 14.18 -8.35
CA GLY A 306 10.29 15.47 -7.76
C GLY A 306 10.38 15.45 -6.22
N ILE A 307 10.54 14.27 -5.62
CA ILE A 307 10.79 14.09 -4.18
C ILE A 307 12.30 14.12 -3.97
N TYR A 308 12.81 15.25 -3.49
CA TYR A 308 14.24 15.45 -3.22
C TYR A 308 14.57 15.30 -1.74
N LYS A 309 13.60 15.61 -0.88
CA LYS A 309 13.70 15.54 0.58
C LYS A 309 12.46 14.84 1.11
N ILE A 310 12.56 13.52 1.27
CA ILE A 310 11.48 12.65 1.77
C ILE A 310 10.77 13.23 3.02
N GLU A 311 11.54 13.75 3.98
CA GLU A 311 10.99 14.28 5.24
C GLU A 311 10.17 15.56 5.08
N SER A 312 10.39 16.37 4.05
CA SER A 312 9.57 17.54 3.76
C SER A 312 8.48 17.22 2.74
N ASP A 313 8.87 16.65 1.60
CA ASP A 313 8.01 16.58 0.42
C ASP A 313 6.86 15.59 0.63
N LEU A 314 7.11 14.44 1.28
CA LEU A 314 6.05 13.48 1.62
C LEU A 314 5.26 13.93 2.85
N LYS A 315 5.89 14.67 3.78
CA LYS A 315 5.21 15.18 4.97
C LYS A 315 4.12 16.19 4.62
N GLU A 316 4.37 17.05 3.64
CA GLU A 316 3.37 17.98 3.12
C GLU A 316 2.13 17.23 2.60
N ALA A 317 2.34 16.18 1.80
CA ALA A 317 1.25 15.36 1.29
C ALA A 317 0.47 14.64 2.41
N ILE A 318 1.16 14.06 3.39
CA ILE A 318 0.48 13.44 4.55
C ILE A 318 -0.29 14.46 5.39
N THR A 319 0.23 15.69 5.53
CA THR A 319 -0.48 16.78 6.21
C THR A 319 -1.72 17.22 5.43
N SER A 320 -1.64 17.25 4.09
CA SER A 320 -2.79 17.51 3.21
C SER A 320 -3.87 16.45 3.41
N TYR A 321 -3.50 15.17 3.36
CA TYR A 321 -4.45 14.07 3.57
C TYR A 321 -5.08 14.09 4.96
N LYS A 322 -4.27 14.33 6.00
CA LYS A 322 -4.75 14.50 7.38
C LYS A 322 -5.80 15.60 7.48
N THR A 323 -5.64 16.68 6.72
CA THR A 323 -6.61 17.78 6.65
C THR A 323 -7.91 17.36 5.96
N GLU A 324 -7.82 16.61 4.86
CA GLU A 324 -8.97 16.03 4.17
C GLU A 324 -9.78 15.12 5.10
N LEU A 325 -9.11 14.19 5.79
CA LEU A 325 -9.74 13.30 6.78
C LEU A 325 -10.49 14.06 7.88
N ASN A 326 -9.89 15.13 8.40
CA ASN A 326 -10.48 15.95 9.45
C ASN A 326 -11.70 16.74 8.94
N ASN A 327 -11.74 17.13 7.67
CA ASN A 327 -12.90 17.80 7.07
C ASN A 327 -14.06 16.82 6.84
N GLU A 328 -13.76 15.60 6.39
CA GLU A 328 -14.77 14.56 6.17
C GLU A 328 -15.44 14.08 7.46
N THR A 329 -14.71 14.08 8.57
CA THR A 329 -15.21 13.58 9.87
C THR A 329 -16.10 14.59 10.60
N LYS A 330 -16.06 15.87 10.22
CA LYS A 330 -16.97 16.92 10.73
C LYS A 330 -18.34 16.93 10.04
N THR A 331 -18.52 16.14 8.97
CA THR A 331 -19.73 16.14 8.14
C THR A 331 -20.63 14.92 8.36
N LEU A 332 -20.21 13.98 9.21
CA LEU A 332 -21.01 12.87 9.72
C LEU A 332 -21.43 13.18 11.16
#